data_AF-A0A842W7H1-F1
#
_entry.id   AF-A0A842W7H1-F1
#
_cell.length_a   1.000
_cell.length_b   1.000
_cell.length_c   1.000
_cell.angle_alpha   90.00
_cell.angle_beta   90.00
_cell.angle_gamma   90.00
#
_symmetry.space_group_name_H-M   'P 1'
#
loop_
_entity.id
_entity.type
_entity.pdbx_description
1 polymer ?
#
loop_
_entity_poly.entity_id
_entity_poly.type
_entity_poly.pdbx_seq_one_letter_code
_entity_poly.pdbx_strand_id
1 'polypeptide(L)' 'MFLVKCPHCKQNMKYQKMKGYGLKDKRKRCVYCGRSFKIKGNILKSIKDN' A
#
# COMPACT_ATOMS: atom_id res chain seq x y z
N MET A 1 3.22 2.99 -10.21
CA MET A 1 2.20 2.98 -9.12
C MET A 1 2.52 1.81 -8.18
N PHE A 2 2.03 1.76 -6.94
CA PHE A 2 2.21 0.59 -6.05
C PHE A 2 0.88 -0.07 -5.74
N LEU A 3 0.89 -1.40 -5.63
CA LEU A 3 -0.20 -2.16 -5.04
C LEU A 3 0.16 -2.53 -3.61
N VAL A 4 -0.75 -2.24 -2.70
CA VAL A 4 -0.67 -2.58 -1.29
C VAL A 4 -1.81 -3.51 -0.95
N LYS A 5 -1.49 -4.71 -0.48
CA LYS A 5 -2.51 -5.66 0.00
C LYS A 5 -2.85 -5.37 1.46
N CYS A 6 -4.12 -5.16 1.77
CA CYS A 6 -4.55 -4.98 3.14
C CYS A 6 -4.50 -6.32 3.91
N PRO A 7 -3.87 -6.39 5.10
CA PRO A 7 -3.83 -7.63 5.89
C PRO A 7 -5.20 -8.00 6.50
N HIS A 8 -6.10 -7.04 6.66
CA HIS A 8 -7.41 -7.29 7.29
C HIS A 8 -8.47 -7.78 6.31
N CYS A 9 -8.64 -7.08 5.18
CA CYS A 9 -9.66 -7.44 4.17
C CYS A 9 -9.08 -8.16 2.95
N LYS A 10 -7.75 -8.36 2.88
CA LYS A 10 -7.03 -8.99 1.76
C LYS A 10 -7.19 -8.28 0.41
N GLN A 11 -7.86 -7.13 0.37
CA GLN A 11 -8.07 -6.34 -0.83
C GLN A 11 -6.80 -5.60 -1.27
N ASN A 12 -6.62 -5.47 -2.57
CA ASN A 12 -5.49 -4.79 -3.21
C ASN A 12 -5.84 -3.31 -3.45
N MET A 13 -4.95 -2.41 -3.02
CA MET A 13 -5.13 -0.96 -3.13
C MET A 13 -4.01 -0.34 -3.94
N LYS A 14 -4.37 0.53 -4.89
CA LYS A 14 -3.40 1.28 -5.66
C LYS A 14 -2.99 2.54 -4.89
N TYR A 15 -1.69 2.69 -4.65
CA TYR A 15 -1.08 3.87 -4.06
C TYR A 15 -0.13 4.53 -5.05
N GLN A 16 -0.23 5.84 -5.19
CA GLN A 16 0.73 6.63 -5.95
C GLN A 16 1.96 6.92 -5.09
N LYS A 17 3.16 6.75 -5.65
CA LYS A 17 4.40 7.22 -5.02
C LYS A 17 4.44 8.74 -5.19
N MET A 18 4.41 9.50 -4.11
CA MET A 18 4.84 10.90 -4.18
C MET A 18 6.36 10.92 -4.26
N LYS A 19 6.93 11.66 -5.22
CA LYS A 19 8.39 11.85 -5.34
C LYS A 19 8.93 12.33 -3.97
N GLY A 20 9.92 11.63 -3.43
CA GLY A 20 10.53 11.93 -2.13
C GLY A 20 9.95 11.19 -0.91
N TYR A 21 8.75 10.60 -0.99
CA TYR A 21 8.13 9.89 0.15
C TYR A 21 7.99 8.38 -0.11
N GLY A 22 8.70 7.58 0.67
CA GLY A 22 8.53 6.14 0.70
C GLY A 22 7.16 5.74 1.28
N LEU A 23 6.51 4.75 0.66
CA LEU A 23 5.34 4.07 1.24
C LEU A 23 5.74 3.06 2.32
N LYS A 24 7.02 2.70 2.40
CA LYS A 24 7.59 1.77 3.36
C LYS A 24 7.49 2.34 4.77
N ASP A 25 7.07 1.53 5.72
CA ASP A 25 6.94 1.84 7.15
C ASP A 25 5.90 2.90 7.55
N LYS A 26 5.11 3.41 6.59
CA LYS A 26 4.01 4.35 6.87
C LYS A 26 2.75 3.60 7.27
N ARG A 27 2.00 4.13 8.25
CA ARG A 27 0.62 3.71 8.50
C ARG A 27 -0.27 4.24 7.38
N LYS A 28 -1.05 3.35 6.77
CA LYS A 28 -2.05 3.69 5.76
C LYS A 28 -3.40 3.08 6.14
N ARG A 29 -4.46 3.84 5.85
CA ARG A 29 -5.84 3.41 6.07
C ARG A 29 -6.33 2.69 4.84
N CYS A 30 -6.94 1.52 5.02
CA CYS A 30 -7.59 0.81 3.94
C CYS A 30 -8.83 1.58 3.47
N VAL A 31 -8.97 1.81 2.17
CA VAL A 31 -10.17 2.45 1.60
C VAL A 31 -11.39 1.53 1.62
N TYR A 32 -11.18 0.22 1.71
CA TYR A 32 -12.26 -0.79 1.68
C TYR A 32 -12.80 -1.11 3.07
N CYS A 33 -11.91 -1.39 4.04
CA CYS A 33 -12.33 -1.79 5.39
C CYS A 33 -12.14 -0.68 6.44
N GLY A 34 -11.61 0.48 6.05
CA GLY A 34 -11.38 1.60 6.96
C GLY A 34 -10.31 1.38 8.03
N ARG A 35 -9.67 0.20 8.10
CA ARG A 35 -8.64 -0.11 9.12
C ARG A 35 -7.28 0.45 8.73
N SER A 36 -6.56 0.95 9.73
CA SER A 36 -5.19 1.42 9.59
C SER A 36 -4.20 0.28 9.78
N PHE A 37 -3.23 0.15 8.88
CA PHE A 37 -2.18 -0.87 8.93
C PHE A 37 -0.83 -0.29 8.50
N LYS A 38 0.27 -0.91 8.93
CA LYS A 38 1.63 -0.49 8.56
C LYS A 38 2.04 -1.17 7.26
N ILE A 39 2.48 -0.40 6.28
CA ILE A 39 3.00 -0.96 5.02
C ILE A 39 4.42 -1.48 5.26
N LYS A 40 4.55 -2.80 5.36
CA LYS A 40 5.87 -3.47 5.31
C LYS A 40 6.30 -3.66 3.86
N GLY A 41 7.61 -3.70 3.61
CA GLY A 41 8.16 -3.94 2.26
C GLY A 41 7.59 -5.21 1.59
N ASN A 42 7.24 -6.22 2.38
CA ASN A 42 6.70 -7.49 1.89
C ASN A 42 5.26 -7.41 1.32
N ILE A 43 4.48 -6.37 1.66
CA ILE A 43 3.11 -6.19 1.13
C ILE A 43 3.03 -5.13 0.03
N LEU A 44 4.18 -4.55 -0.33
CA LEU A 44 4.29 -3.52 -1.36
C LEU A 44 4.73 -4.18 -2.67
N LYS A 45 3.79 -4.37 -3.59
CA LYS A 45 4.10 -4.83 -4.94
C LYS A 45 4.25 -3.61 -5.85
N SER A 46 5.44 -3.37 -6.38
CA SER A 46 5.66 -2.37 -7.42
C SER A 46 4.91 -2.80 -8.67
N ILE A 47 3.96 -2.00 -9.14
CA ILE A 47 3.46 -2.16 -10.51
C ILE A 47 4.50 -1.50 -11.39
N LYS A 48 5.32 -2.31 -12.06
CA LYS A 48 6.13 -1.88 -13.20
C LYS A 48 5.16 -1.91 -14.38
N ASP A 49 4.61 -0.76 -14.74
CA ASP A 49 4.02 -0.59 -16.08
C ASP A 49 5.19 -0.81 -17.05
N ASN A 50 5.11 -1.87 -17.85
CA ASN A 50 6.03 -2.14 -18.95
C ASN A 50 5.49 -1.48 -20.21
#